data_AF-A0A651HZV9-F1
#
_entry.id   AF-A0A651HZV9-F1
#
_cell.length_a   1.000
_cell.length_b   1.000
_cell.length_c   1.000
_cell.angle_alpha   90.00
_cell.angle_beta   90.00
_cell.angle_gamma   90.00
#
_symmetry.space_group_name_H-M   'P 1'
#
loop_
_entity.id
_entity.type
_entity.pdbx_description
1 polymer ?
#
loop_
_entity_poly.entity_id
_entity_poly.type
_entity_poly.pdbx_seq_one_letter_code
_entity_poly.pdbx_strand_id
1 'polypeptide(L)'
;MIMRFFKVVLLAVFIMLLFVVEAFTQCPMCRMTVESNFADGGTAGLGLNRGIMYLLAAPYLVVGTIGFLYWRSQQTSGEKTENK
;
A
#
# COMPACT_ATOMS: atom_id res chain seq x y z
N MET A 1 22.38 -18.01 -2.03
CA MET A 1 20.96 -18.30 -1.72
C MET A 1 20.11 -17.01 -1.67
N ILE A 2 20.59 -15.95 -1.01
CA ILE A 2 19.94 -14.63 -0.92
C ILE A 2 19.52 -14.01 -2.28
N MET A 3 20.38 -14.09 -3.30
CA MET A 3 20.14 -13.47 -4.61
C MET A 3 19.00 -14.15 -5.40
N ARG A 4 18.79 -15.46 -5.18
CA ARG A 4 17.68 -16.21 -5.78
C ARG A 4 16.36 -15.86 -5.09
N PHE A 5 16.40 -15.73 -3.77
CA PHE A 5 15.25 -15.32 -2.97
C PHE A 5 14.77 -13.91 -3.36
N PHE A 6 15.71 -12.97 -3.53
CA PHE A 6 15.39 -11.59 -3.93
C PHE A 6 14.69 -11.54 -5.30
N LYS A 7 15.16 -12.33 -6.29
CA LYS A 7 14.53 -12.42 -7.61
C LYS A 7 13.12 -13.02 -7.58
N VAL A 8 12.91 -14.03 -6.73
CA VAL A 8 11.58 -14.65 -6.54
C VAL A 8 10.60 -13.67 -5.90
N VAL A 9 11.03 -12.92 -4.88
CA VAL A 9 10.22 -11.87 -4.24
C VAL A 9 9.87 -10.77 -5.25
N LEU A 10 10.84 -10.31 -6.04
CA LEU A 10 10.63 -9.28 -7.05
C LEU A 10 9.64 -9.73 -8.14
N LEU A 11 9.75 -10.99 -8.59
CA LEU A 11 8.83 -11.58 -9.55
C LEU A 11 7.42 -11.71 -8.97
N ALA A 12 7.29 -12.15 -7.71
CA ALA A 12 6.00 -12.28 -7.04
C ALA A 12 5.29 -10.92 -6.88
N VAL A 13 6.05 -9.87 -6.51
CA VAL A 13 5.53 -8.49 -6.43
C VAL A 13 5.10 -7.99 -7.81
N PHE A 14 5.90 -8.25 -8.85
CA PHE A 14 5.55 -7.88 -10.23
C PHE A 14 4.27 -8.55 -10.70
N ILE A 15 4.10 -9.85 -10.44
CA ILE A 15 2.88 -10.59 -10.76
C ILE A 15 1.68 -10.04 -9.99
N MET A 16 1.83 -9.74 -8.69
CA MET A 16 0.76 -9.15 -7.88
C MET A 16 0.27 -7.80 -8.43
N LEU A 17 1.18 -6.97 -8.95
CA LEU A 17 0.84 -5.69 -9.58
C LEU A 17 0.08 -5.85 -10.90
N LEU A 18 0.24 -6.97 -11.61
CA LEU A 18 -0.52 -7.27 -12.83
C LEU A 18 -1.96 -7.72 -12.54
N PHE A 19 -2.26 -8.16 -11.31
CA PHE A 19 -3.58 -8.58 -10.86
C PHE A 19 -4.22 -7.57 -9.91
N VAL A 20 -4.22 -6.28 -10.28
CA VAL A 20 -5.14 -5.31 -9.66
C VAL A 20 -6.53 -5.57 -10.22
N VAL A 21 -7.20 -6.58 -9.66
CA VAL A 21 -8.61 -6.87 -9.95
C VAL A 21 -9.44 -5.74 -9.36
N GLU A 22 -10.44 -5.28 -10.12
CA GLU A 22 -11.51 -4.40 -9.65
C GLU A 22 -11.89 -4.80 -8.22
N ALA A 23 -11.66 -3.90 -7.27
CA ALA A 23 -11.84 -4.19 -5.87
C ALA A 23 -13.33 -4.38 -5.59
N PHE A 24 -13.83 -5.60 -5.77
CA PHE A 24 -15.07 -6.04 -5.16
C PHE A 24 -14.89 -5.81 -3.66
N THR A 25 -15.69 -4.88 -3.12
CA THR A 25 -15.60 -4.42 -1.74
C THR A 25 -15.50 -5.62 -0.81
N GLN A 26 -14.35 -5.83 -0.18
CA GLN A 26 -14.05 -7.01 0.65
C GLN A 26 -14.88 -7.06 1.96
N CYS A 27 -15.65 -6.02 2.26
CA CYS A 27 -16.51 -5.95 3.42
C CYS A 27 -17.98 -5.84 2.98
N PRO A 28 -18.79 -6.91 3.14
CA PRO A 28 -20.22 -6.89 2.76
C PRO A 28 -21.02 -5.84 3.55
N MET A 29 -20.54 -5.45 4.73
CA MET A 29 -21.21 -4.49 5.62
C MET A 29 -21.14 -3.04 5.10
N CYS A 30 -20.00 -2.63 4.55
CA CYS A 30 -19.85 -1.31 3.91
C CYS A 30 -20.68 -1.20 2.64
N ARG A 31 -20.78 -2.30 1.87
CA ARG A 31 -21.60 -2.34 0.65
C ARG A 31 -23.09 -2.20 0.97
N MET A 32 -23.59 -2.94 1.95
CA MET A 32 -25.02 -2.93 2.32
C MET A 32 -25.49 -1.53 2.75
N THR A 33 -24.66 -0.81 3.52
CA THR A 33 -24.96 0.56 3.95
C THR A 33 -24.98 1.53 2.77
N VAL A 34 -24.05 1.39 1.83
CA VAL A 34 -24.02 2.26 0.64
C VAL A 34 -25.21 1.97 -0.30
N GLU A 35 -25.56 0.69 -0.47
CA GLU A 35 -26.66 0.27 -1.33
C GLU A 35 -28.03 0.72 -0.77
N SER A 36 -28.21 0.75 0.55
CA SER A 36 -29.40 1.35 1.18
C SER A 36 -29.44 2.88 1.04
N ASN A 37 -28.29 3.56 1.13
CA ASN A 37 -28.22 5.01 0.90
C ASN A 37 -28.58 5.37 -0.55
N PHE A 38 -28.13 4.59 -1.53
CA PHE A 38 -28.52 4.80 -2.93
C PHE A 38 -30.00 4.48 -3.19
N ALA A 39 -30.57 3.48 -2.51
CA ALA A 39 -31.99 3.14 -2.64
C ALA A 39 -32.92 4.27 -2.15
N ASP A 40 -32.49 5.02 -1.14
CA ASP A 40 -33.17 6.22 -0.63
C ASP A 40 -32.83 7.51 -1.44
N GLY A 41 -32.11 7.39 -2.55
CA GLY A 41 -31.74 8.53 -3.41
C GLY A 41 -30.54 9.35 -2.91
N GLY A 42 -29.85 8.89 -1.87
CA GLY A 42 -28.63 9.49 -1.36
C GLY A 42 -27.40 9.17 -2.22
N THR A 43 -26.38 10.03 -2.16
CA THR A 43 -25.10 9.85 -2.87
C THR A 43 -23.96 9.40 -1.96
N ALA A 44 -24.27 9.13 -0.69
CA ALA A 44 -23.33 8.68 0.31
C ALA A 44 -22.80 7.27 -0.02
N GLY A 45 -21.50 7.17 -0.27
CA GLY A 45 -20.83 5.92 -0.65
C GLY A 45 -20.15 5.95 -2.02
N LEU A 46 -20.37 7.01 -2.82
CA LEU A 46 -19.57 7.27 -4.01
C LEU A 46 -18.09 7.37 -3.63
N GLY A 47 -17.28 6.44 -4.16
CA GLY A 47 -15.84 6.42 -3.91
C GLY A 47 -15.39 5.78 -2.60
N LEU A 48 -16.26 5.11 -1.83
CA LEU A 48 -15.90 4.46 -0.57
C LEU A 48 -14.72 3.46 -0.72
N ASN A 49 -14.72 2.70 -1.81
CA ASN A 49 -13.65 1.75 -2.13
C ASN A 49 -12.28 2.44 -2.32
N ARG A 50 -12.27 3.63 -2.94
CA ARG A 50 -11.05 4.44 -3.06
C ARG A 50 -10.58 4.94 -1.70
N GLY A 51 -11.50 5.33 -0.81
CA GLY A 51 -11.20 5.73 0.57
C GLY A 51 -10.53 4.62 1.38
N ILE A 52 -11.04 3.38 1.29
CA ILE A 52 -10.47 2.22 1.98
C ILE A 52 -9.04 1.93 1.49
N MET A 53 -8.82 1.95 0.17
CA MET A 53 -7.47 1.78 -0.42
C MET A 53 -6.50 2.87 0.05
N TYR A 54 -6.95 4.12 0.15
CA TYR A 54 -6.14 5.23 0.67
C TYR A 54 -5.75 5.03 2.14
N LEU A 55 -6.71 4.67 2.99
CA LEU A 55 -6.49 4.44 4.42
C LEU A 55 -5.57 3.25 4.67
N LEU A 56 -5.69 2.19 3.86
CA LEU A 56 -4.79 1.03 3.93
C LEU A 56 -3.39 1.36 3.42
N ALA A 57 -3.25 2.11 2.32
CA ALA A 57 -1.95 2.43 1.74
C ALA A 57 -1.13 3.42 2.60
N ALA A 58 -1.80 4.37 3.26
CA ALA A 58 -1.15 5.41 4.07
C ALA A 58 -0.14 4.88 5.10
N PRO A 59 -0.46 3.93 6.00
CA PRO A 59 0.49 3.45 7.00
C PRO A 59 1.72 2.76 6.37
N TYR A 60 1.55 2.01 5.29
CA TYR A 60 2.67 1.36 4.62
C TYR A 60 3.59 2.37 3.93
N LEU A 61 3.03 3.41 3.31
CA LEU A 61 3.83 4.47 2.69
C LEU A 61 4.62 5.26 3.73
N VAL A 62 4.01 5.57 4.88
CA VAL A 62 4.68 6.27 5.99
C VAL A 62 5.82 5.43 6.56
N VAL A 63 5.57 4.16 6.88
CA VAL A 63 6.61 3.28 7.43
C VAL A 63 7.73 3.05 6.41
N GLY A 64 7.38 2.84 5.13
CA GLY A 64 8.35 2.64 4.05
C GLY A 64 9.23 3.87 3.82
N THR A 65 8.66 5.08 3.82
CA THR A 65 9.43 6.32 3.66
C THR A 65 10.36 6.58 4.85
N ILE A 66 9.87 6.41 6.08
CA ILE A 66 10.71 6.55 7.28
C ILE A 66 11.86 5.54 7.27
N GLY A 67 11.56 4.27 6.97
CA GLY A 67 12.59 3.23 6.88
C GLY A 67 13.64 3.52 5.80
N PHE A 68 13.20 4.00 4.63
CA PHE A 68 14.10 4.38 3.54
C PHE A 68 15.01 5.56 3.91
N LEU A 69 14.46 6.61 4.54
CA LEU A 69 15.23 7.77 4.99
C LEU A 69 16.26 7.37 6.06
N TYR A 70 15.88 6.50 7.00
CA TYR A 70 16.78 5.99 8.03
C TYR A 70 17.93 5.18 7.42
N TRP A 71 17.63 4.25 6.50
CA TRP A 71 18.66 3.45 5.83
C TRP A 71 19.61 4.32 4.99
N ARG A 72 19.11 5.36 4.32
CA ARG A 72 19.93 6.32 3.58
C ARG A 72 20.83 7.13 4.51
N SER A 73 20.32 7.57 5.67
CA SER A 73 21.10 8.32 6.66
C SER A 73 22.29 7.52 7.22
N GLN A 74 22.11 6.22 7.42
CA GLN A 74 23.18 5.34 7.90
C GLN A 74 24.30 5.13 6.86
N GLN A 75 23.96 5.06 5.57
CA GLN A 75 24.97 4.95 4.50
C GLN A 75 25.81 6.23 4.37
N THR A 76 25.20 7.41 4.49
CA THR A 76 25.93 8.68 4.49
C THR A 76 26.78 8.90 5.76
N SER A 77 26.43 8.24 6.88
CA SER A 77 27.19 8.35 8.13
C SER A 77 28.40 7.41 8.18
N GLY A 78 28.37 6.27 7.47
CA GLY A 78 29.53 5.41 7.27
C GLY A 78 30.64 6.08 6.46
N GLU A 79 30.27 6.87 5.45
CA GLU A 79 31.23 7.64 4.62
C GLU A 79 31.90 8.80 5.39
N LYS A 80 31.26 9.33 6.45
CA LYS A 80 31.82 10.42 7.28
C LYS A 80 32.82 9.97 8.36
N THR A 81 32.98 8.67 8.60
CA THR A 81 33.94 8.16 9.61
C THR A 81 35.27 7.72 8.99
N GLU A 82 35.33 7.51 7.66
CA GLU A 82 36.57 7.16 6.93
C GLU A 82 37.35 8.40 6.45
N ASN A 83 36.75 9.59 6.54
CA ASN A 83 37.42 10.86 6.24
C ASN A 83 37.58 11.72 7.51
N LYS A 84 38.26 11.16 8.50
CA LYS A 84 38.90 11.91 9.61
C LYS A 84 40.18 11.21 10.02
#